data_AF-A0A699U0F2-F1
#
_entry.id   AF-A0A699U0F2-F1
#
_cell.length_a   1.000
_cell.length_b   1.000
_cell.length_c   1.000
_cell.angle_alpha   90.00
_cell.angle_beta   90.00
_cell.angle_gamma   90.00
#
_symmetry.space_group_name_H-M   'P 1'
#
loop_
_entity.id
_entity.type
_entity.pdbx_description
1 polymer ?
#
loop_
_entity_poly.entity_id
_entity_poly.type
_entity_poly.pdbx_seq_one_letter_code
_entity_poly.pdbx_strand_id
1 'polypeptide(L)'
;MALADLGASINLMPLSVWKKLSFPDLSSTCMTLELATRSIAYPAGIAEDVFVQVDKFTFPADFVVVHYDVDPRVPLILGRPFLRMAYALVDVHGEELILRDGDEK
;
A
#
# COMPACT_ATOMS: atom_id res chain seq x y z
N MET A 1 7.56 4.85 6.94
CA MET A 1 8.35 3.82 6.22
C MET A 1 7.37 2.88 5.55
N ALA A 2 7.64 2.47 4.31
CA ALA A 2 6.79 1.58 3.53
C ALA A 2 7.67 0.57 2.78
N LEU A 3 7.12 -0.59 2.44
CA LEU A 3 7.76 -1.61 1.61
C LEU A 3 7.17 -1.54 0.21
N ALA A 4 8.01 -1.30 -0.81
CA ALA A 4 7.62 -1.49 -2.20
C ALA A 4 7.76 -2.97 -2.57
N ASP A 5 6.64 -3.63 -2.91
CA ASP A 5 6.59 -5.06 -3.14
C ASP A 5 5.98 -5.38 -4.51
N LEU A 6 6.81 -5.83 -5.45
CA LEU A 6 6.37 -6.29 -6.77
C LEU A 6 5.62 -7.63 -6.72
N GLY A 7 5.80 -8.43 -5.67
CA GLY A 7 5.07 -9.66 -5.41
C GLY A 7 3.64 -9.42 -4.91
N ALA A 8 3.41 -8.31 -4.22
CA ALA A 8 2.10 -7.94 -3.71
C ALA A 8 1.14 -7.49 -4.82
N SER A 9 -0.03 -8.15 -4.91
CA SER A 9 -1.09 -7.82 -5.86
C SER A 9 -1.94 -6.61 -5.44
N ILE A 10 -1.83 -6.19 -4.19
CA ILE A 10 -2.63 -5.14 -3.55
C ILE A 10 -1.73 -4.24 -2.71
N ASN A 11 -2.20 -3.03 -2.42
CA ASN A 11 -1.60 -2.20 -1.38
C ASN A 11 -2.22 -2.60 -0.03
N LEU A 12 -1.38 -2.74 1.01
CA LEU A 12 -1.83 -3.13 2.34
C LEU A 12 -1.49 -2.05 3.36
N MET A 13 -2.45 -1.74 4.21
CA MET A 13 -2.28 -0.84 5.34
C MET A 13 -2.72 -1.53 6.64
N PRO A 14 -1.91 -1.49 7.71
CA PRO A 14 -2.35 -1.95 9.00
C PRO A 14 -3.42 -1.03 9.59
N LEU A 15 -4.42 -1.62 10.26
CA LEU A 15 -5.49 -0.84 10.89
C LEU A 15 -4.98 0.18 11.91
N SER A 16 -3.87 -0.10 12.59
CA SER A 16 -3.27 0.84 13.55
C SER A 16 -2.73 2.10 12.88
N VAL A 17 -2.29 2.01 11.62
CA VAL A 17 -1.88 3.17 10.82
C VAL A 17 -3.12 3.96 10.40
N TRP A 18 -4.14 3.28 9.86
CA TRP A 18 -5.40 3.92 9.48
C TRP A 18 -6.03 4.71 10.63
N LYS A 19 -6.11 4.10 11.82
CA LYS A 19 -6.67 4.75 13.02
C LYS A 19 -5.93 6.02 13.45
N LYS A 20 -4.64 6.15 13.13
CA LYS A 20 -3.86 7.37 13.46
C LYS A 20 -4.15 8.52 12.50
N LEU A 21 -4.65 8.23 11.31
CA LEU A 21 -4.90 9.25 10.28
C LEU A 21 -6.22 10.00 10.49
N SER A 22 -7.04 9.61 11.49
CA SER A 22 -8.33 10.25 11.82
C SER A 22 -9.29 10.35 10.62
N PHE A 23 -9.17 9.42 9.67
CA PHE A 23 -10.00 9.36 8.46
C PHE A 23 -11.38 8.76 8.73
N PRO A 24 -12.35 8.92 7.80
CA PRO A 24 -13.67 8.30 7.88
C PRO A 24 -13.63 6.77 7.99
N ASP A 25 -14.80 6.17 8.17
CA ASP A 25 -14.95 4.72 8.22
C ASP A 25 -14.45 4.05 6.92
N LEU A 26 -13.95 2.83 7.06
CA LEU A 26 -13.51 2.01 5.93
C LEU A 26 -14.71 1.54 5.11
N SER A 27 -14.53 1.47 3.79
CA SER A 27 -15.49 0.83 2.90
C SER A 27 -15.53 -0.68 3.19
N SER A 28 -16.73 -1.21 3.41
CA SER A 28 -16.93 -2.64 3.69
C SER A 28 -16.51 -3.49 2.48
N THR A 29 -15.95 -4.67 2.73
CA THR A 29 -15.53 -5.59 1.68
C THR A 29 -15.81 -7.04 2.05
N CYS A 30 -16.20 -7.83 1.04
CA CYS A 30 -16.32 -9.30 1.16
C CYS A 30 -15.04 -10.02 0.75
N MET A 31 -13.95 -9.28 0.50
CA MET A 31 -12.66 -9.83 0.10
C MET A 31 -12.05 -10.69 1.21
N THR A 32 -11.32 -11.73 0.81
CA THR A 32 -10.40 -12.46 1.69
C THR A 32 -9.00 -12.42 1.08
N LEU A 33 -7.97 -12.48 1.92
CA LEU A 33 -6.58 -12.41 1.51
C LEU A 33 -5.89 -13.74 1.76
N GLU A 34 -5.25 -14.29 0.74
CA GLU A 34 -4.32 -15.41 0.89
C GLU A 34 -2.90 -14.87 1.06
N LEU A 35 -2.29 -15.15 2.22
CA LEU A 35 -0.93 -14.73 2.51
C LEU A 35 0.09 -15.73 1.93
N ALA A 36 1.36 -15.32 1.83
CA ALA A 36 2.44 -16.21 1.38
C ALA A 36 2.59 -17.48 2.25
N THR A 37 2.16 -17.41 3.51
CA THR A 37 2.05 -18.54 4.45
C THR A 37 0.88 -19.48 4.16
N ARG A 38 0.09 -19.22 3.11
CA ARG A 38 -1.18 -19.89 2.77
C ARG A 38 -2.27 -19.77 3.82
N SER A 39 -2.09 -18.88 4.79
CA SER A 39 -3.12 -18.51 5.75
C SER A 39 -4.06 -17.50 5.13
N ILE A 40 -5.34 -17.55 5.53
CA ILE A 40 -6.36 -16.61 5.10
C ILE A 40 -6.48 -15.49 6.13
N ALA A 41 -6.48 -14.24 5.66
CA ALA A 41 -6.75 -13.06 6.46
C ALA A 41 -8.02 -12.35 5.98
N TYR A 42 -8.76 -11.80 6.92
CA TYR A 42 -9.98 -11.03 6.67
C TYR A 42 -9.67 -9.54 6.86
N PRO A 43 -9.81 -8.71 5.81
CA PRO A 43 -9.64 -7.28 5.94
C PRO A 43 -10.66 -6.65 6.89
N ALA A 44 -10.26 -5.57 7.54
CA ALA A 44 -11.16 -4.65 8.23
C ALA A 44 -12.05 -3.86 7.25
N GLY A 45 -11.53 -3.62 6.04
CA GLY A 45 -12.20 -2.85 5.00
C GLY A 45 -11.21 -2.34 3.96
N ILE A 46 -11.67 -1.44 3.10
CA ILE A 46 -10.89 -0.73 2.09
C ILE A 46 -10.82 0.74 2.47
N ALA A 47 -9.62 1.30 2.46
CA ALA A 47 -9.41 2.74 2.52
C ALA A 47 -9.26 3.24 1.08
N GLU A 48 -10.28 3.95 0.61
CA GLU A 48 -10.37 4.46 -0.76
C GLU A 48 -9.77 5.86 -0.87
N ASP A 49 -9.19 6.20 -2.02
CA ASP A 49 -8.67 7.53 -2.36
C ASP A 49 -7.67 8.13 -1.35
N VAL A 50 -6.82 7.27 -0.77
CA VAL A 50 -5.79 7.73 0.17
C VAL A 50 -4.64 8.38 -0.60
N PHE A 51 -4.39 9.66 -0.34
CA PHE A 51 -3.24 10.36 -0.91
C PHE A 51 -1.94 9.95 -0.23
N VAL A 52 -1.04 9.35 -1.01
CA VAL A 52 0.30 8.95 -0.58
C VAL A 52 1.29 9.95 -1.14
N GLN A 53 1.94 10.68 -0.24
CA GLN A 53 3.04 11.58 -0.60
C GLN A 53 4.36 10.82 -0.57
N VAL A 54 5.09 10.85 -1.69
CA VAL A 54 6.46 10.33 -1.82
C VAL A 54 7.33 11.44 -2.38
N ASP A 55 8.24 11.94 -1.53
CA ASP A 55 9.03 13.15 -1.82
C ASP A 55 8.10 14.33 -2.20
N LYS A 56 8.19 14.81 -3.44
CA LYS A 56 7.38 15.91 -3.99
C LYS A 56 6.10 15.46 -4.70
N PHE A 57 5.92 14.16 -4.91
CA PHE A 57 4.80 13.61 -5.66
C PHE A 57 3.69 13.13 -4.73
N THR A 58 2.45 13.25 -5.20
CA THR A 58 1.27 12.77 -4.47
C THR A 58 0.43 11.90 -5.39
N PHE A 59 0.20 10.67 -4.99
CA PHE A 59 -0.60 9.70 -5.75
C PHE A 59 -1.82 9.29 -4.93
N PRO A 60 -3.03 9.27 -5.51
CA PRO A 60 -4.17 8.63 -4.87
C PRO A 60 -3.98 7.11 -4.88
N ALA A 61 -4.37 6.39 -3.83
CA ALA A 61 -4.30 4.95 -3.84
C ALA A 61 -5.30 4.32 -2.87
N ASP A 62 -5.86 3.20 -3.28
CA ASP A 62 -6.67 2.37 -2.41
C ASP A 62 -5.80 1.40 -1.63
N PHE A 63 -6.16 1.17 -0.37
CA PHE A 63 -5.49 0.22 0.52
C PHE A 63 -6.47 -0.78 1.09
N VAL A 64 -6.09 -2.05 1.06
CA VAL A 64 -6.77 -3.07 1.87
C VAL A 64 -6.26 -2.94 3.30
N VAL A 65 -7.18 -2.73 4.26
CA VAL A 65 -6.83 -2.54 5.66
C VAL A 65 -7.00 -3.83 6.43
N VAL A 66 -5.98 -4.25 7.18
CA VAL A 66 -5.97 -5.54 7.90
C VAL A 66 -5.71 -5.39 9.40
N HIS A 67 -6.32 -6.28 10.19
CA HIS A 67 -6.13 -6.43 11.63
C HIS A 67 -4.88 -7.27 11.96
N TYR A 68 -3.72 -6.94 11.39
CA TYR A 68 -2.47 -7.61 11.74
C TYR A 68 -1.80 -6.91 12.93
N ASP A 69 -1.27 -7.68 13.89
CA ASP A 69 -0.37 -7.16 14.92
C ASP A 69 0.90 -6.69 14.23
N VAL A 70 0.98 -5.37 14.05
CA VAL A 70 2.00 -4.75 13.22
C VAL A 70 3.36 -5.07 13.80
N ASP A 71 4.18 -5.80 13.03
CA ASP A 71 5.62 -5.68 13.20
C ASP A 71 5.96 -4.20 12.94
N PRO A 72 6.42 -3.44 13.95
CA PRO A 72 6.69 -2.00 13.80
C PRO A 72 7.72 -1.71 12.69
N ARG A 73 8.39 -2.74 12.16
CA ARG A 73 9.35 -2.65 11.05
C ARG A 73 8.70 -2.57 9.66
N VAL A 74 7.43 -2.94 9.45
CA VAL A 74 6.77 -2.83 8.12
C VAL A 74 5.39 -2.14 8.22
N PRO A 75 5.35 -0.80 8.21
CA PRO A 75 4.11 -0.06 8.45
C PRO A 75 3.12 -0.01 7.27
N LEU A 76 3.56 -0.25 6.03
CA LEU A 76 2.74 -0.09 4.82
C LEU A 76 3.35 -0.92 3.69
N ILE A 77 2.54 -1.59 2.87
CA ILE A 77 3.00 -2.27 1.65
C ILE A 77 2.41 -1.56 0.44
N LEU A 78 3.29 -1.07 -0.44
CA LEU A 78 2.97 -0.51 -1.74
C LEU A 78 3.12 -1.63 -2.76
N GLY A 79 1.99 -2.21 -3.16
CA GLY A 79 1.97 -3.31 -4.10
C GLY A 79 2.03 -2.85 -5.55
N ARG A 80 1.87 -3.80 -6.46
CA ARG A 80 1.83 -3.51 -7.91
C ARG A 80 0.83 -2.44 -8.31
N PRO A 81 -0.38 -2.30 -7.72
CA PRO A 81 -1.30 -1.23 -8.11
C PRO A 81 -0.71 0.17 -7.92
N PHE A 82 -0.12 0.46 -6.76
CA PHE A 82 0.54 1.74 -6.50
C PHE A 82 1.75 1.93 -7.41
N LEU A 83 2.62 0.92 -7.48
CA LEU A 83 3.85 0.99 -8.27
C LEU A 83 3.55 1.22 -9.76
N ARG A 84 2.49 0.60 -10.28
CA ARG A 84 2.03 0.82 -11.65
C ARG A 84 1.50 2.23 -11.86
N MET A 85 0.74 2.75 -10.90
CA MET A 85 0.19 4.11 -10.99
C MET A 85 1.29 5.16 -11.01
N ALA A 86 2.29 5.02 -10.16
CA ALA A 86 3.43 5.93 -10.04
C ALA A 86 4.53 5.67 -11.10
N TYR A 87 4.24 4.86 -12.12
CA TYR A 87 5.19 4.44 -13.17
C TYR A 87 6.57 4.05 -12.61
N ALA A 88 6.55 3.30 -11.51
CA ALA A 88 7.73 3.04 -10.71
C ALA A 88 8.79 2.23 -11.47
N LEU A 89 10.04 2.65 -11.34
CA LEU A 89 11.22 1.92 -11.77
C LEU A 89 12.04 1.50 -10.56
N VAL A 90 12.43 0.23 -10.52
CA VAL A 90 13.25 -0.33 -9.45
C VAL A 90 14.65 -0.53 -9.99
N ASP A 91 15.60 0.29 -9.54
CA ASP A 91 17.02 0.03 -9.73
C ASP A 91 17.53 -0.84 -8.59
N VAL A 92 17.71 -2.13 -8.88
CA VAL A 92 18.17 -3.10 -7.89
C VAL A 92 19.63 -2.88 -7.52
N HIS A 93 20.46 -2.41 -8.46
CA HIS A 93 21.88 -2.20 -8.21
C HIS A 93 22.12 -0.90 -7.44
N GLY A 94 21.39 0.16 -7.81
CA GLY A 94 21.41 1.45 -7.11
C GLY A 94 20.65 1.45 -5.80
N GLU A 95 19.86 0.41 -5.50
CA GLU A 95 18.96 0.33 -4.34
C GLU A 95 17.92 1.46 -4.31
N GLU A 96 17.51 1.93 -5.49
CA GLU A 96 16.64 3.08 -5.66
C GLU A 96 15.26 2.69 -6.22
N LEU A 97 14.23 3.34 -5.69
CA LEU A 97 12.89 3.33 -6.25
C LEU A 97 12.61 4.70 -6.86
N ILE A 98 12.48 4.74 -8.18
CA ILE A 98 12.23 5.98 -8.94
C ILE A 98 10.75 6.01 -9.30
N LEU A 99 10.04 7.06 -8.88
CA LEU A 99 8.65 7.31 -9.26
C LEU A 99 8.60 8.39 -10.34
N ARG A 100 7.69 8.25 -11.29
CA ARG A 100 7.48 9.23 -12.37
C ARG A 100 6.06 9.74 -12.30
N ASP A 101 5.92 11.06 -12.35
CA ASP A 101 4.62 11.69 -12.61
C ASP A 101 4.37 11.69 -14.13
N GLY A 102 3.12 11.56 -14.55
CA GLY A 102 2.73 11.32 -15.94
C GLY A 102 3.04 12.46 -16.92
N ASP A 103 3.81 13.48 -16.50
CA ASP A 103 4.14 14.70 -17.24
C ASP A 103 5.48 14.65 -17.99
N GLU A 104 6.26 13.57 -17.90
CA GLU A 104 7.42 13.37 -18.77
C GLU A 104 7.05 12.48 -19.98
N LYS A 105 6.70 13.16 -21.08
CA LYS A 105 6.60 12.58 -22.42
C LYS A 105 7.71 13.12 -23.32
#